data_AF-A0A371CIX4-F1
#
_entry.id   AF-A0A371CIX4-F1
#
_cell.length_a   1.000
_cell.length_b   1.000
_cell.length_c   1.000
_cell.angle_alpha   90.00
_cell.angle_beta   90.00
_cell.angle_gamma   90.00
#
_symmetry.space_group_name_H-M   'P 1'
#
loop_
_entity.id
_entity.type
_entity.pdbx_description
1 polymer ?
#
loop_
_entity_poly.entity_id
_entity_poly.type
_entity_poly.pdbx_seq_one_letter_code
_entity_poly.pdbx_strand_id
1 'polypeptide(L)'
;WTTDEEHAWLSLRKKGFADAQADGTTRAFLNATTESFLGDLPRQPPTDAQIAEHNGDVEAAIQAQKKKVRNQIEWWFRNRARANATGSGSGSTTVLNLTRRRAQPLHPYQAYMHL
;
A
#
# COMPACT_ATOMS: atom_id res chain seq x y z
N TRP A 1 3.50 -2.46 12.34
CA TRP A 1 2.26 -1.64 12.39
C TRP A 1 1.08 -2.51 12.75
N THR A 2 0.84 -3.61 12.02
CA THR A 2 -0.17 -4.59 12.42
C THR A 2 0.34 -5.53 13.51
N THR A 3 -0.50 -5.86 14.49
CA THR A 3 -0.34 -7.06 15.33
C THR A 3 -0.60 -8.33 14.49
N ASP A 4 -0.30 -9.50 15.03
CA ASP A 4 -0.53 -10.77 14.32
C ASP A 4 -2.01 -11.00 14.01
N GLU A 5 -2.90 -10.60 14.93
CA GLU A 5 -4.35 -10.63 14.74
C GLU A 5 -4.81 -9.69 13.62
N GLU A 6 -4.35 -8.44 13.62
CA GLU A 6 -4.63 -7.47 12.55
C GLU A 6 -4.12 -7.97 11.19
N HIS A 7 -2.96 -8.64 11.19
CA HIS A 7 -2.39 -9.20 9.98
C HIS A 7 -3.21 -10.36 9.43
N ALA A 8 -3.65 -11.29 10.29
CA ALA A 8 -4.53 -12.39 9.90
C ALA A 8 -5.86 -11.85 9.36
N TRP A 9 -6.45 -10.88 10.05
CA TRP A 9 -7.71 -10.25 9.67
C TRP A 9 -7.65 -9.59 8.28
N LEU A 10 -6.58 -8.84 7.98
CA LEU A 10 -6.38 -8.22 6.68
C LEU A 10 -6.04 -9.23 5.59
N SER A 11 -5.34 -10.32 5.94
CA SER A 11 -4.95 -11.37 5.00
C SER A 11 -6.16 -12.11 4.42
N LEU A 12 -7.20 -12.36 5.23
CA LEU A 12 -8.46 -12.96 4.78
C LEU A 12 -9.18 -12.13 3.70
N ARG A 13 -8.93 -10.81 3.67
CA ARG A 13 -9.61 -9.85 2.78
C ARG A 13 -8.79 -9.47 1.55
N LYS A 14 -7.62 -10.08 1.33
CA LYS A 14 -6.75 -9.80 0.16
C LYS A 14 -7.46 -10.05 -1.16
N LYS A 15 -8.25 -11.13 -1.26
CA LYS A 15 -8.99 -11.47 -2.48
C LYS A 15 -9.99 -10.36 -2.84
N GLY A 16 -10.78 -9.91 -1.87
CA GLY A 16 -11.73 -8.81 -2.07
C GLY A 16 -11.05 -7.50 -2.50
N PHE A 17 -9.83 -7.24 -2.04
CA PHE A 17 -9.05 -6.10 -2.54
C PHE A 17 -8.66 -6.25 -4.01
N ALA A 18 -8.21 -7.44 -4.43
CA ALA A 18 -7.84 -7.71 -5.82
C ALA A 18 -9.06 -7.59 -6.75
N ASP A 19 -10.22 -8.13 -6.34
CA ASP A 19 -11.49 -8.00 -7.07
C ASP A 19 -11.89 -6.52 -7.20
N ALA A 20 -11.83 -5.76 -6.09
CA ALA A 20 -12.13 -4.32 -6.11
C ALA A 20 -11.16 -3.50 -6.98
N GLN A 21 -9.90 -3.94 -7.12
CA GLN A 21 -8.95 -3.31 -8.05
C GLN A 21 -9.32 -3.58 -9.50
N ALA A 22 -9.75 -4.79 -9.83
CA ALA A 22 -10.19 -5.15 -11.18
C ALA A 22 -11.47 -4.37 -11.57
N ASP A 23 -12.40 -4.21 -10.63
CA ASP A 23 -13.68 -3.54 -10.86
C ASP A 23 -13.63 -2.01 -10.70
N GLY A 24 -12.48 -1.45 -10.28
CA GLY A 24 -12.32 -0.02 -10.03
C GLY A 24 -13.06 0.50 -8.77
N THR A 25 -13.55 -0.41 -7.92
CA THR A 25 -14.33 -0.10 -6.70
C THR A 25 -13.46 -0.03 -5.43
N THR A 26 -12.13 0.03 -5.57
CA THR A 26 -11.14 0.05 -4.47
C THR A 26 -11.46 1.03 -3.34
N ARG A 27 -11.97 2.23 -3.66
CA ARG A 27 -12.30 3.24 -2.63
C ARG A 27 -13.45 2.77 -1.72
N ALA A 28 -14.50 2.19 -2.29
CA ALA A 28 -15.63 1.68 -1.53
C ALA A 28 -15.20 0.49 -0.66
N PHE A 29 -14.39 -0.42 -1.22
CA PHE A 29 -13.79 -1.53 -0.47
C PHE A 29 -12.97 -1.04 0.72
N LEU A 30 -12.08 -0.05 0.52
CA LEU A 30 -11.22 0.46 1.59
C LEU A 30 -12.02 1.15 2.69
N ASN A 31 -13.09 1.88 2.35
CA ASN A 31 -13.96 2.51 3.34
C ASN A 31 -14.68 1.45 4.19
N ALA A 32 -15.36 0.50 3.55
CA ALA A 32 -16.05 -0.59 4.24
C ALA A 32 -15.09 -1.43 5.10
N THR A 33 -13.91 -1.74 4.56
CA THR A 33 -12.89 -2.51 5.29
C THR A 33 -12.36 -1.74 6.49
N THR A 34 -12.19 -0.41 6.39
CA THR A 34 -11.73 0.40 7.52
C THR A 34 -12.78 0.45 8.63
N GLU A 35 -14.07 0.59 8.27
CA GLU A 35 -15.17 0.57 9.23
C GLU A 35 -15.26 -0.76 9.96
N SER A 36 -15.23 -1.88 9.24
CA SER A 36 -15.21 -3.22 9.85
C SER A 36 -13.95 -3.44 10.70
N PHE A 37 -12.79 -2.96 10.25
CA PHE A 37 -11.54 -3.10 10.98
C PHE A 37 -11.60 -2.38 12.33
N LEU A 38 -12.15 -1.17 12.38
CA LEU A 38 -12.30 -0.41 13.63
C LEU A 38 -13.41 -0.97 14.53
N GLY A 39 -14.40 -1.66 13.97
CA GLY A 39 -15.42 -2.36 14.74
C GLY A 39 -14.89 -3.62 15.42
N ASP A 40 -14.12 -4.43 14.70
CA ASP A 40 -13.54 -5.67 15.22
C ASP A 40 -12.32 -5.41 16.12
N LEU A 41 -11.52 -4.39 15.79
CA LEU A 41 -10.26 -4.05 16.45
C LEU A 41 -10.24 -2.57 16.84
N PRO A 42 -10.97 -2.19 17.92
CA PRO A 42 -11.06 -0.81 18.34
C PRO A 42 -9.70 -0.27 18.75
N ARG A 43 -9.34 0.89 18.20
CA ARG A 43 -8.13 1.62 18.60
C ARG A 43 -8.39 2.39 19.88
N GLN A 44 -7.33 2.60 20.66
CA GLN A 44 -7.40 3.50 21.81
C GLN A 44 -7.80 4.91 21.37
N PRO A 45 -8.58 5.64 22.18
CA PRO A 45 -8.95 7.02 21.90
C PRO A 45 -7.70 7.91 21.79
N PRO A 46 -7.78 9.05 21.07
CA PRO A 46 -6.66 9.95 20.90
C PRO A 46 -6.20 10.51 22.26
N THR A 47 -4.89 10.59 22.46
CA THR A 47 -4.30 11.14 23.68
C THR A 47 -4.40 12.67 23.72
N ASP A 48 -4.28 13.27 24.90
CA ASP A 48 -4.35 14.72 25.08
C ASP A 48 -3.36 15.49 24.19
N ALA A 49 -2.19 14.90 23.92
CA ALA A 49 -1.20 15.46 23.00
C ALA A 49 -1.73 15.51 21.55
N GLN A 50 -2.42 14.46 21.09
CA GLN A 50 -3.03 14.41 19.76
C GLN A 50 -4.22 15.37 19.66
N ILE A 51 -4.99 15.52 20.74
CA ILE A 51 -6.08 16.50 20.80
C ILE A 51 -5.52 17.93 20.76
N ALA A 52 -4.40 18.18 21.43
CA ALA A 52 -3.72 19.47 21.40
C ALA A 52 -3.19 19.83 19.99
N GLU A 53 -2.67 18.86 19.24
CA GLU A 53 -2.30 19.04 17.82
C GLU A 53 -3.48 19.48 16.93
N HIS A 54 -4.71 19.20 17.36
CA HIS A 54 -5.94 19.59 16.69
C HIS A 54 -6.66 20.76 17.37
N ASN A 55 -5.92 21.67 18.02
CA ASN A 55 -6.44 22.86 18.70
C ASN A 55 -7.47 22.55 19.82
N GLY A 56 -7.38 21.37 20.44
CA GLY A 56 -8.35 20.96 21.45
C GLY A 56 -9.62 20.32 20.90
N ASP A 57 -9.73 20.16 19.58
CA ASP A 57 -10.89 19.51 18.93
C ASP A 57 -10.74 17.98 18.95
N VAL A 58 -11.51 17.35 19.83
CA VAL A 58 -11.55 15.90 20.03
C VAL A 58 -12.08 15.18 18.78
N GLU A 59 -13.10 15.73 18.12
CA GLU A 59 -13.69 15.11 16.93
C GLU A 59 -12.71 15.16 15.76
N ALA A 60 -12.01 16.28 15.57
CA ALA A 60 -10.97 16.40 14.56
C ALA A 60 -9.84 15.37 14.79
N ALA A 61 -9.42 15.17 16.05
CA ALA A 61 -8.41 14.17 16.40
C ALA A 61 -8.87 12.73 16.12
N ILE A 62 -10.13 12.39 16.43
CA ILE A 62 -10.72 11.09 16.11
C ILE A 62 -10.75 10.87 14.60
N GLN A 63 -11.18 11.88 13.82
CA GLN A 63 -11.23 11.77 12.36
C GLN A 63 -9.83 11.64 11.75
N ALA A 64 -8.84 12.37 12.27
CA ALA A 64 -7.46 12.24 11.85
C ALA A 64 -6.91 10.83 12.13
N GLN A 65 -7.24 10.25 13.29
CA GLN A 65 -6.86 8.88 13.63
C GLN A 65 -7.51 7.85 12.69
N LYS A 66 -8.83 7.98 12.42
CA LYS A 66 -9.53 7.12 11.45
C LYS A 66 -8.91 7.20 10.05
N LYS A 67 -8.58 8.42 9.60
CA LYS A 67 -7.89 8.65 8.32
C LYS A 67 -6.52 8.01 8.30
N LYS A 68 -5.76 8.08 9.40
CA LYS A 68 -4.45 7.43 9.53
C LYS A 68 -4.56 5.91 9.40
N VAL A 69 -5.54 5.29 10.08
CA VAL A 69 -5.80 3.85 9.97
C VAL A 69 -6.18 3.46 8.55
N ARG A 70 -7.08 4.20 7.91
CA ARG A 70 -7.45 3.98 6.49
C ARG A 70 -6.22 3.98 5.59
N ASN A 71 -5.36 4.97 5.72
CA ASN A 71 -4.13 5.08 4.93
C ASN A 71 -3.19 3.90 5.17
N GLN A 72 -3.07 3.45 6.42
CA GLN A 72 -2.23 2.31 6.77
C GLN A 72 -2.79 1.00 6.20
N ILE A 73 -4.10 0.78 6.25
CA ILE A 73 -4.78 -0.36 5.60
C ILE A 73 -4.56 -0.33 4.09
N GLU A 74 -4.78 0.82 3.46
CA GLU A 74 -4.55 0.98 2.02
C GLU A 74 -3.11 0.65 1.64
N TRP A 75 -2.14 1.19 2.39
CA TRP A 75 -0.73 0.94 2.14
C TRP A 75 -0.36 -0.53 2.36
N TRP A 76 -0.95 -1.16 3.38
CA TRP A 76 -0.79 -2.58 3.68
C TRP A 76 -1.25 -3.45 2.49
N PHE A 77 -2.43 -3.19 1.94
CA PHE A 77 -2.96 -3.92 0.79
C PHE A 77 -2.14 -3.65 -0.47
N ARG A 78 -1.87 -2.38 -0.78
CA ARG A 78 -1.09 -2.01 -1.99
C ARG A 78 0.29 -2.63 -1.99
N ASN A 79 0.95 -2.73 -0.84
CA ASN A 79 2.25 -3.39 -0.77
C ASN A 79 2.15 -4.91 -0.85
N ARG A 80 1.08 -5.49 -0.32
CA ARG A 80 0.86 -6.93 -0.32
C ARG A 80 0.18 -7.48 -1.58
N ALA A 81 -0.33 -6.62 -2.43
CA ALA A 81 -0.90 -6.94 -3.74
C ALA A 81 0.13 -6.86 -4.88
N ARG A 82 1.34 -6.35 -4.63
CA ARG A 82 2.43 -6.38 -5.63
C ARG A 82 2.89 -7.82 -5.82
N ALA A 83 3.19 -8.19 -7.07
CA ALA A 83 3.72 -9.51 -7.43
C ALA A 83 4.97 -9.94 -6.62
N ASN A 84 5.68 -8.98 -6.03
CA ASN A 84 6.89 -9.21 -5.22
C ASN A 84 6.65 -9.19 -3.70
N ALA A 85 5.40 -9.17 -3.24
CA ALA A 85 5.08 -9.00 -1.83
C ALA A 85 5.29 -10.23 -0.94
N THR A 86 5.57 -11.36 -1.58
CA THR A 86 5.99 -12.61 -0.96
C THR A 86 7.30 -13.00 -1.60
N GLY A 87 8.39 -12.94 -0.85
CA GLY A 87 9.58 -13.70 -1.24
C GLY A 87 9.21 -15.18 -1.37
N SER A 88 9.77 -15.83 -2.38
CA SER A 88 9.67 -17.28 -2.65
C SER A 88 8.29 -17.78 -3.10
N GLY A 89 7.98 -17.58 -4.38
CA GLY A 89 6.86 -18.25 -5.03
C GLY A 89 7.02 -18.12 -6.54
N SER A 90 7.35 -19.24 -7.19
CA SER A 90 7.46 -19.43 -8.64
C SER A 90 6.38 -18.64 -9.40
N GLY A 91 6.73 -17.45 -9.88
CA GLY A 91 5.81 -16.50 -10.47
C GLY A 91 6.48 -15.81 -11.64
N SER A 92 6.62 -16.56 -12.73
CA SER A 92 7.15 -16.13 -14.02
C SER A 92 8.50 -15.41 -13.93
N THR A 93 9.57 -16.17 -14.17
CA THR A 93 10.69 -15.65 -14.95
C THR A 93 10.12 -15.08 -16.25
N THR A 94 9.65 -13.82 -16.24
CA THR A 94 9.79 -12.99 -17.42
C THR A 94 11.28 -12.87 -17.60
N VAL A 95 11.86 -13.86 -18.30
CA VAL A 95 13.24 -13.86 -18.73
C VAL A 95 13.47 -12.48 -19.30
N LEU A 96 14.34 -11.71 -18.64
CA LEU A 96 14.72 -10.39 -19.12
C LEU A 96 15.09 -10.58 -20.58
N ASN A 97 14.39 -9.94 -21.51
CA ASN A 97 14.59 -10.24 -22.92
C ASN A 97 16.02 -9.82 -23.30
N LEU A 98 16.92 -10.80 -23.37
CA LEU A 98 18.35 -10.61 -23.64
C LEU A 98 18.60 -10.32 -25.11
N THR A 99 17.56 -10.22 -25.95
CA THR A 99 17.72 -9.65 -27.29
C THR A 99 18.38 -8.29 -27.15
N ARG A 100 19.58 -8.19 -27.73
CA ARG A 100 20.39 -6.97 -27.75
C ARG A 100 19.51 -5.82 -28.23
N ARG A 101 19.17 -4.90 -27.32
CA ARG A 101 18.47 -3.65 -27.69
C ARG A 101 19.27 -3.02 -28.83
N ARG A 102 18.57 -2.56 -29.88
CA ARG A 102 19.18 -1.83 -31.01
C ARG A 102 20.20 -0.84 -30.44
N ALA A 103 21.44 -0.93 -30.94
CA ALA A 103 22.50 -0.02 -30.54
C ALA A 103 22.00 1.41 -30.79
N GLN A 104 21.83 2.16 -29.69
CA GLN A 104 21.56 3.59 -29.81
C GLN A 104 22.79 4.19 -30.50
N PRO A 105 22.62 5.00 -31.56
CA PRO A 105 23.76 5.65 -32.19
C PRO A 105 24.51 6.45 -31.12
N LEU A 106 25.82 6.23 -30.98
CA LEU A 106 26.62 7.00 -30.05
C LEU A 106 26.49 8.48 -30.40
N HIS A 107 26.35 9.33 -29.39
CA HIS A 107 26.39 10.75 -29.62
C HIS A 107 27.79 11.15 -30.13
N PRO A 108 27.92 12.14 -31.03
CA PRO A 108 29.19 12.48 -31.68
C PRO A 108 30.35 12.76 -30.70
N TYR A 109 30.05 13.32 -29.53
CA TYR A 109 31.06 13.62 -28.50
C TYR A 109 31.62 12.34 -27.82
N GLN A 110 30.87 11.25 -27.83
CA GLN A 110 31.30 9.97 -27.23
C GLN A 110 32.27 9.21 -28.15
N ALA A 111 32.24 9.47 -29.46
CA ALA A 111 33.18 8.88 -30.42
C ALA A 111 34.60 9.46 -30.26
N TYR A 112 34.72 10.72 -29.81
CA TYR A 112 36.00 11.40 -29.64
C TYR A 112 36.74 11.06 -28.34
N MET A 113 36.10 10.40 -27.38
CA MET A 113 36.69 10.03 -26.08
C MET A 113 37.47 8.70 -26.11
N HIS A 114 37.49 8.00 -27.25
CA HIS A 114 38.18 6.72 -27.44
C HIS A 114 39.35 6.79 -28.43
N LEU A 115 39.81 8.00 -28.78
CA LEU A 115 41.03 8.26 -29.54
C LEU A 115 42.24 8.39 -28.61
#